data_AF-A0AAV7YJB4-F1
#
_entry.id   AF-A0AAV7YJB4-F1
#
_cell.length_a   1.000
_cell.length_b   1.000
_cell.length_c   1.000
_cell.angle_alpha   90.00
_cell.angle_beta   90.00
_cell.angle_gamma   90.00
#
_symmetry.space_group_name_H-M   'P 1'
#
loop_
_entity.id
_entity.type
_entity.pdbx_description
1 polymer ?
#
loop_
_entity_poly.entity_id
_entity_poly.type
_entity_poly.pdbx_seq_one_letter_code
_entity_poly.pdbx_strand_id
1 'polypeptide(L)'
;MTELSSQFELLPIVLELLDSINNKSKNDVVRSVKAFKDKIESCQRLLKTLPGTDLSKSKQNKLLQQELQLLEEKKKLLRKFENSKILHEFVTSENDQQD
;
A
#
# COMPACT_ATOMS: atom_id res chain seq x y z
N MET A 1 -2.67 -12.33 -7.13
CA MET A 1 -3.36 -11.01 -7.21
C MET A 1 -3.70 -10.60 -5.81
N THR A 2 -3.38 -9.37 -5.43
CA THR A 2 -3.36 -8.88 -4.05
C THR A 2 -4.75 -8.89 -3.41
N GLU A 3 -4.80 -9.15 -2.10
CA GLU A 3 -6.00 -9.15 -1.23
C GLU A 3 -6.84 -7.85 -1.35
N LEU A 4 -6.23 -6.78 -1.84
CA LEU A 4 -6.89 -5.52 -2.16
C LEU A 4 -7.81 -5.62 -3.38
N SER A 5 -7.43 -6.34 -4.43
CA SER A 5 -8.21 -6.45 -5.67
C SER A 5 -9.54 -7.15 -5.45
N SER A 6 -9.58 -8.16 -4.57
CA SER A 6 -10.83 -8.85 -4.21
C SER A 6 -11.83 -7.92 -3.48
N GLN A 7 -11.35 -6.86 -2.83
CA GLN A 7 -12.24 -5.85 -2.23
C GLN A 7 -13.00 -5.03 -3.27
N PHE A 8 -12.53 -4.98 -4.52
CA PHE A 8 -13.16 -4.26 -5.63
C PHE A 8 -13.90 -5.18 -6.61
N GLU A 9 -14.09 -6.45 -6.27
CA GLU A 9 -14.92 -7.37 -7.04
C GLU A 9 -16.41 -7.02 -6.86
N LEU A 10 -16.92 -6.17 -7.77
CA LEU A 10 -18.31 -5.71 -7.76
C LEU A 10 -19.24 -6.55 -8.65
N LEU A 11 -18.68 -7.35 -9.56
CA LEU A 11 -19.50 -8.13 -10.50
C LEU A 11 -20.44 -9.13 -9.80
N PRO A 12 -20.00 -9.91 -8.79
CA PRO A 12 -20.89 -10.88 -8.13
C PRO A 12 -22.11 -10.21 -7.49
N ILE A 13 -21.92 -9.09 -6.81
CA ILE A 13 -23.01 -8.37 -6.14
C ILE A 13 -23.97 -7.70 -7.14
N VAL A 14 -23.47 -7.29 -8.32
CA VAL A 14 -24.33 -6.80 -9.42
C VAL A 14 -25.17 -7.94 -10.00
N LEU A 15 -24.60 -9.13 -10.17
CA LEU A 15 -25.35 -10.30 -10.64
C LEU A 15 -26.44 -10.71 -9.64
N GLU A 16 -26.14 -10.71 -8.33
CA GLU A 16 -27.14 -10.94 -7.28
C GLU A 16 -28.26 -9.90 -7.27
N LEU A 17 -27.92 -8.64 -7.54
CA LEU A 17 -28.90 -7.56 -7.68
C LEU A 17 -29.84 -7.80 -8.87
N LEU A 18 -29.28 -8.12 -10.04
CA LEU A 18 -30.04 -8.39 -11.27
C LEU A 18 -30.95 -9.61 -11.11
N ASP A 19 -30.45 -10.68 -10.48
CA ASP A 19 -31.25 -11.86 -10.13
C ASP A 19 -32.41 -11.49 -9.18
N SER A 20 -32.13 -10.65 -8.17
CA SER A 20 -33.15 -10.22 -7.23
C SER A 20 -34.24 -9.35 -7.86
N ILE A 21 -33.88 -8.54 -8.87
CA ILE A 21 -34.84 -7.72 -9.63
C ILE A 21 -35.75 -8.60 -10.50
N ASN A 22 -35.19 -9.63 -11.13
CA ASN A 22 -35.94 -10.47 -12.07
C ASN A 22 -36.80 -11.53 -11.37
N ASN A 23 -36.31 -12.09 -10.25
CA ASN A 23 -36.83 -13.35 -9.71
C ASN A 23 -37.31 -13.28 -8.25
N LYS A 24 -37.12 -12.15 -7.53
CA LYS A 24 -37.37 -12.07 -6.08
C LYS A 24 -38.34 -10.96 -5.68
N SER A 25 -38.65 -10.93 -4.38
CA SER A 25 -39.59 -9.96 -3.83
C SER A 25 -39.01 -8.54 -3.79
N LYS A 26 -39.87 -7.53 -3.70
CA LYS A 26 -39.47 -6.13 -3.53
C LYS A 26 -38.54 -5.92 -2.31
N ASN A 27 -38.73 -6.70 -1.25
CA ASN A 27 -37.88 -6.63 -0.06
C ASN A 27 -36.46 -7.14 -0.33
N ASP A 28 -36.32 -8.19 -1.14
CA ASP A 28 -35.03 -8.74 -1.54
C ASP A 28 -34.26 -7.79 -2.45
N VAL A 29 -34.97 -7.09 -3.34
CA VAL A 29 -34.40 -6.00 -4.16
C VAL A 29 -33.86 -4.90 -3.25
N VAL A 30 -34.66 -4.41 -2.29
CA VAL A 30 -34.22 -3.36 -1.35
C VAL A 30 -32.99 -3.80 -0.56
N ARG A 31 -32.95 -5.05 -0.09
CA ARG A 31 -31.80 -5.61 0.63
C ARG A 31 -30.55 -5.67 -0.25
N SER A 32 -30.70 -6.11 -1.49
CA SER A 32 -29.59 -6.24 -2.45
C SER A 32 -29.05 -4.87 -2.88
N VAL A 33 -29.92 -3.89 -3.10
CA VAL A 33 -29.53 -2.49 -3.37
C VAL A 33 -28.75 -1.92 -2.19
N LYS A 34 -29.21 -2.18 -0.96
CA LYS A 34 -28.49 -1.74 0.26
C LYS A 34 -27.10 -2.38 0.35
N ALA A 35 -27.00 -3.69 0.15
CA ALA A 35 -25.71 -4.39 0.18
C ALA A 35 -24.74 -3.85 -0.89
N PHE A 36 -25.24 -3.56 -2.11
CA PHE A 36 -24.45 -2.95 -3.17
C PHE A 36 -23.93 -1.57 -2.75
N LYS A 37 -24.81 -0.72 -2.20
CA LYS A 37 -24.43 0.61 -1.71
C LYS A 37 -23.37 0.52 -0.61
N ASP A 38 -23.55 -0.36 0.37
CA ASP A 38 -22.62 -0.56 1.48
C ASP A 38 -21.23 -0.99 0.96
N LYS A 39 -21.19 -1.86 -0.07
CA LYS A 39 -19.94 -2.27 -0.73
C LYS A 39 -19.25 -1.11 -1.44
N ILE A 40 -19.98 -0.28 -2.18
CA ILE A 40 -19.43 0.92 -2.84
C ILE A 40 -18.85 1.90 -1.83
N GLU A 41 -19.57 2.16 -0.73
CA GLU A 41 -19.07 3.04 0.34
C GLU A 41 -17.81 2.48 1.01
N SER A 42 -17.73 1.16 1.17
CA SER A 42 -16.53 0.49 1.66
C SER A 42 -15.34 0.68 0.71
N CYS A 43 -15.54 0.46 -0.60
CA CYS A 43 -14.51 0.69 -1.62
C CYS A 43 -14.03 2.14 -1.63
N GLN A 44 -14.94 3.12 -1.50
CA GLN A 44 -14.58 4.54 -1.45
C GLN A 44 -13.75 4.87 -0.21
N ARG A 45 -14.12 4.34 0.97
CA ARG A 45 -13.32 4.50 2.18
C ARG A 45 -11.92 3.92 2.02
N LEU A 46 -11.81 2.74 1.42
CA LEU A 46 -10.53 2.09 1.15
C LEU A 46 -9.66 2.92 0.21
N LEU A 47 -10.22 3.42 -0.89
CA LEU A 47 -9.51 4.30 -1.83
C LEU A 47 -8.96 5.56 -1.14
N LYS A 48 -9.72 6.14 -0.19
CA LYS A 48 -9.26 7.30 0.60
C LYS A 48 -8.11 6.98 1.55
N THR A 49 -7.98 5.73 1.98
CA THR A 49 -6.89 5.30 2.88
C THR A 49 -5.64 4.85 2.13
N LEU A 50 -5.72 4.58 0.83
CA LEU A 50 -4.59 4.09 0.06
C LEU A 50 -3.58 5.22 -0.18
N PRO A 51 -2.31 5.03 0.19
CA PRO A 51 -1.28 6.05 -0.03
C PRO A 51 -1.05 6.29 -1.52
N GLY A 52 -0.86 7.55 -1.89
CA GLY A 52 -0.56 7.96 -3.27
C GLY A 52 -1.77 8.09 -4.18
N THR A 53 -2.99 7.81 -3.73
CA THR A 53 -4.21 8.03 -4.54
C THR A 53 -4.50 9.52 -4.82
N ASP A 54 -3.89 10.41 -4.05
CA ASP A 54 -3.87 11.87 -4.24
C ASP A 54 -2.94 12.32 -5.37
N LEU A 55 -2.06 11.44 -5.85
CA LEU A 55 -1.05 11.73 -6.85
C LEU A 55 -1.37 11.09 -8.19
N SER A 56 -1.06 11.81 -9.27
CA SER A 56 -1.10 11.22 -10.60
C SER A 56 0.02 10.19 -10.77
N LYS A 57 -0.18 9.20 -11.65
CA LYS A 57 0.84 8.19 -11.98
C LYS A 57 2.20 8.81 -12.33
N SER A 58 2.21 9.91 -13.08
CA SER A 58 3.45 10.62 -13.43
C SER A 58 4.16 11.18 -12.19
N LYS A 59 3.42 11.79 -11.25
CA LYS A 59 3.97 12.28 -9.99
C LYS A 59 4.49 11.15 -9.10
N GLN A 60 3.75 10.04 -9.00
CA GLN A 60 4.19 8.85 -8.26
C GLN A 60 5.50 8.29 -8.83
N ASN A 61 5.60 8.16 -10.16
CA ASN A 61 6.83 7.71 -10.81
C ASN A 61 8.01 8.66 -10.56
N LYS A 62 7.77 9.98 -10.59
CA LYS A 62 8.81 10.97 -10.29
C LYS A 62 9.31 10.83 -8.86
N LEU A 63 8.40 10.72 -7.89
CA LEU A 63 8.74 10.49 -6.48
C LEU A 63 9.52 9.18 -6.30
N LEU A 64 9.10 8.10 -6.96
CA LEU A 64 9.80 6.82 -6.91
C LEU A 64 11.26 6.97 -7.37
N GLN A 65 11.51 7.67 -8.47
CA GLN A 65 12.88 7.90 -8.95
C GLN A 65 13.70 8.73 -7.97
N GLN A 66 13.11 9.77 -7.36
CA GLN A 66 13.77 10.59 -6.36
C GLN A 66 14.15 9.78 -5.11
N GLU A 67 13.23 8.98 -4.59
CA GLU A 67 13.47 8.13 -3.41
C GLU A 67 14.52 7.04 -3.69
N LEU A 68 14.51 6.45 -4.89
CA LEU A 68 15.54 5.48 -5.28
C LEU A 68 16.94 6.12 -5.35
N GLN A 69 17.04 7.33 -5.88
CA GLN A 69 18.30 8.07 -5.90
C GLN A 69 18.80 8.39 -4.49
N LEU A 70 17.90 8.88 -3.61
CA LEU A 70 18.23 9.17 -2.22
C LEU A 70 18.68 7.92 -1.47
N LEU A 71 18.02 6.78 -1.70
CA LEU A 71 18.39 5.50 -1.11
C LEU A 71 19.82 5.11 -1.53
N GLU A 72 20.17 5.27 -2.80
CA GLU A 72 21.50 4.92 -3.29
C GLU A 72 22.59 5.82 -2.70
N GLU A 73 22.30 7.11 -2.54
CA GLU A 73 23.19 8.06 -1.84
C GLU A 73 23.39 7.67 -0.38
N LYS A 74 22.32 7.33 0.34
CA LYS A 74 22.39 6.84 1.73
C LYS A 74 23.19 5.55 1.85
N LYS A 75 23.02 4.60 0.92
CA LYS A 75 23.83 3.37 0.88
C LYS A 75 25.31 3.66 0.66
N LYS A 76 25.66 4.62 -0.19
CA LYS A 76 27.06 5.04 -0.41
C LYS A 76 27.64 5.68 0.84
N LEU A 77 26.88 6.54 1.52
CA LEU A 77 27.28 7.15 2.78
C LEU A 77 27.50 6.11 3.88
N LEU A 78 26.58 5.14 4.01
CA LEU A 78 26.73 4.04 4.96
C LEU A 78 28.02 3.25 4.68
N ARG A 79 28.27 2.86 3.42
CA ARG A 79 29.52 2.19 3.04
C ARG A 79 30.76 3.03 3.35
N LYS A 80 30.72 4.35 3.16
CA LYS A 80 31.83 5.23 3.54
C LYS A 80 32.02 5.30 5.05
N PHE A 81 30.93 5.30 5.81
CA PHE A 81 30.95 5.31 7.26
C PHE A 81 31.51 3.99 7.82
N GLU A 82 31.05 2.84 7.31
CA GLU A 82 31.58 1.51 7.65
C GLU A 82 33.09 1.39 7.36
N ASN A 83 33.55 1.99 6.26
CA ASN A 83 34.97 2.01 5.88
C ASN A 83 35.76 3.15 6.55
N SER A 84 35.13 3.95 7.42
CA SER A 84 35.80 5.02 8.14
C SER A 84 36.67 4.44 9.23
N LYS A 85 37.94 4.87 9.29
CA LYS A 85 38.90 4.48 10.34
C LYS A 85 38.40 4.72 11.75
N ILE A 86 37.45 5.65 11.95
CA ILE A 86 36.88 5.98 13.26
C ILE A 86 36.20 4.77 13.91
N LEU A 87 35.45 3.96 13.16
CA LEU A 87 34.86 2.72 13.69
C LEU A 87 35.91 1.64 13.93
N HIS A 88 36.89 1.55 13.03
CA HIS A 88 37.95 0.56 13.15
C HIS A 88 38.88 0.85 14.35
N GLU A 89 39.13 2.13 14.65
CA GLU A 89 39.87 2.60 15.83
C GLU A 89 39.04 2.44 17.12
N PHE A 90 37.74 2.72 17.11
CA PHE A 90 36.87 2.46 18.28
C PHE A 90 36.79 0.98 18.65
N VAL A 91 36.65 0.09 17.66
CA VAL A 91 36.57 -1.38 17.88
C VAL A 91 37.92 -1.96 18.32
N THR A 92 39.04 -1.38 17.88
CA THR A 92 40.38 -1.84 18.32
C THR A 92 40.75 -1.30 19.70
N SER A 93 40.41 -0.04 20.01
CA SER A 93 40.67 0.55 21.33
C SER A 93 39.79 0.00 22.46
N GLU A 94 38.61 -0.59 22.18
CA GLU A 94 37.86 -1.36 23.18
C GLU A 94 38.47 -2.75 23.47
N ASN A 95 39.09 -3.40 22.49
CA ASN A 95 39.75 -4.70 22.69
C ASN A 95 41.09 -4.59 23.43
N ASP A 96 41.81 -3.47 23.27
CA ASP A 96 43.09 -3.23 23.97
C ASP A 96 42.92 -2.83 25.46
N GLN A 97 41.69 -2.66 25.96
CA GLN A 97 41.41 -2.37 27.38
C GLN A 97 40.90 -3.59 28.18
N GLN A 98 40.80 -4.76 27.56
CA GLN A 98 40.38 -6.02 28.20
C GLN A 98 41.50 -7.05 28.41
N ASP A 99 42.75 -6.73 28.07
CA ASP A 99 43.96 -7.53 28.38
C ASP A 99 44.78 -6.92 29.54
#